data_AF-B9T4U1-F1
#
_entry.id   AF-B9T4U1-F1
#
_cell.length_a   1.000
_cell.length_b   1.000
_cell.length_c   1.000
_cell.angle_alpha   90.00
_cell.angle_beta   90.00
_cell.angle_gamma   90.00
#
_symmetry.space_group_name_H-M   'P 1'
#
loop_
_entity.id
_entity.type
_entity.pdbx_description
1 polymer ?
#
loop_
_entity_poly.entity_id
_entity_poly.type
_entity_poly.pdbx_seq_one_letter_code
_entity_poly.pdbx_strand_id
1 'polypeptide(L)' 'MASFHIRSISLPSRSHPLTVSVLEQLDKLKASQSSSLGHKLAGLKELYECFNDFLQLSLTQQTLSQ' A
#
# COMPACT_ATOMS: atom_id res chain seq x y z
N MET A 1 -36.45 -9.94 -27.29
CA MET A 1 -36.06 -9.79 -25.87
C MET A 1 -34.54 -9.68 -25.83
N ALA A 2 -34.00 -8.49 -25.56
CA ALA A 2 -32.56 -8.28 -25.48
C ALA A 2 -32.04 -8.90 -24.18
N SER A 3 -31.12 -9.85 -24.29
CA SER A 3 -30.46 -10.49 -23.14
C SER A 3 -29.50 -9.49 -22.50
N PHE A 4 -29.85 -8.98 -21.32
CA PHE A 4 -28.95 -8.17 -20.52
C PHE A 4 -27.95 -9.10 -19.82
N HIS A 5 -26.79 -9.32 -20.43
CA HIS A 5 -25.67 -9.99 -19.76
C HIS A 5 -25.13 -9.06 -18.65
N ILE A 6 -25.58 -9.29 -17.42
CA ILE A 6 -25.01 -8.68 -16.22
C ILE A 6 -23.60 -9.26 -16.05
N ARG A 7 -22.57 -8.48 -16.39
CA ARG A 7 -21.19 -8.86 -16.06
C ARG A 7 -20.98 -8.66 -14.56
N SER A 8 -20.62 -9.72 -13.85
CA SER A 8 -20.24 -9.63 -12.44
C SER A 8 -19.00 -8.74 -12.29
N ILE A 9 -19.08 -7.77 -11.39
CA ILE A 9 -17.94 -6.95 -10.99
C ILE A 9 -17.15 -7.69 -9.89
N SER A 10 -16.10 -8.41 -10.26
CA SER A 10 -15.18 -8.98 -9.27
C SER A 10 -14.30 -7.86 -8.72
N LEU A 11 -14.36 -7.63 -7.40
CA LEU A 11 -13.36 -6.82 -6.71
C LEU A 11 -11.98 -7.48 -6.87
N PRO A 12 -10.90 -6.69 -7.02
CA PRO A 12 -9.56 -7.25 -7.04
C PRO A 12 -9.33 -8.07 -5.77
N SER A 13 -9.09 -9.38 -5.92
CA SER A 13 -8.93 -10.31 -4.79
C SER A 13 -7.62 -10.10 -4.02
N ARG A 14 -6.72 -9.25 -4.53
CA ARG A 14 -5.37 -9.08 -4.01
C ARG A 14 -5.13 -7.62 -3.68
N SER A 15 -4.61 -7.37 -2.48
CA SER A 15 -4.15 -6.05 -2.06
C SER A 15 -3.10 -5.51 -3.04
N HIS A 16 -3.10 -4.19 -3.24
CA HIS A 16 -2.10 -3.54 -4.09
C HIS A 16 -0.69 -3.83 -3.56
N PRO A 17 0.32 -4.11 -4.41
CA PRO A 17 1.68 -4.45 -3.97
C PRO A 17 2.29 -3.44 -2.98
N LEU A 18 1.99 -2.15 -3.17
CA LEU A 18 2.42 -1.09 -2.25
C LEU A 18 1.82 -1.21 -0.84
N THR A 19 0.54 -1.60 -0.74
CA THR A 19 -0.12 -1.81 0.55
C THR A 19 0.54 -2.95 1.31
N VAL A 20 0.96 -4.00 0.60
CA VAL A 20 1.72 -5.11 1.18
C VAL A 20 3.09 -4.63 1.69
N SER A 21 3.79 -3.82 0.88
CA SER A 21 5.10 -3.25 1.24
C SER A 21 5.05 -2.39 2.51
N VAL A 22 4.03 -1.54 2.65
CA VAL A 22 3.82 -0.71 3.86
C VAL A 22 3.58 -1.57 5.11
N LEU A 23 2.74 -2.60 4.99
CA LEU A 23 2.44 -3.51 6.10
C LEU A 23 3.68 -4.29 6.53
N GLU A 24 4.51 -4.73 5.59
CA GLU A 24 5.76 -5.42 5.86
C GLU A 24 6.77 -4.53 6.61
N GLN A 25 6.92 -3.26 6.21
CA GLN A 25 7.78 -2.30 6.92
C GLN A 25 7.29 -2.03 8.35
N LEU A 26 5.97 -1.92 8.55
CA LEU A 26 5.38 -1.81 9.89
C LEU A 26 5.64 -3.05 10.74
N ASP A 27 5.57 -4.24 10.15
CA ASP A 27 5.82 -5.49 10.86
C ASP A 27 7.29 -5.61 11.30
N LYS A 28 8.21 -5.30 10.39
CA LYS A 28 9.64 -5.21 10.65
C LYS A 28 9.97 -4.20 11.76
N LEU A 29 9.30 -3.04 11.76
CA LEU A 29 9.48 -2.03 12.80
C LEU A 29 8.98 -2.52 14.17
N LYS A 30 7.82 -3.19 14.21
CA LYS A 30 7.27 -3.80 15.44
C LYS A 30 8.17 -4.93 15.97
N ALA A 31 8.74 -5.75 15.10
CA ALA A 31 9.64 -6.84 15.47
C ALA A 31 10.98 -6.32 16.01
N SER A 32 11.37 -5.11 15.66
CA SER A 32 12.62 -4.47 16.06
C SER A 32 12.64 -3.96 17.52
N GLN A 33 11.94 -4.61 18.46
CA GLN A 33 11.82 -4.14 19.85
C GLN A 33 13.17 -3.98 20.57
N SER A 34 14.19 -4.77 20.22
CA SER A 34 15.53 -4.68 20.84
C SER A 34 16.55 -3.88 20.03
N SER A 35 16.14 -3.22 18.94
CA SER A 35 17.07 -2.45 18.11
C SER A 35 17.34 -1.07 18.72
N SER A 36 18.53 -0.53 18.47
CA SER A 36 18.89 0.80 18.97
C SER A 36 17.96 1.87 18.37
N LEU A 37 17.80 2.99 19.08
CA LEU A 37 16.94 4.10 18.65
C LEU A 37 17.23 4.54 17.21
N GLY A 38 18.50 4.52 16.78
CA GLY A 38 18.91 4.83 15.41
C GLY A 38 18.31 3.88 14.36
N HIS A 39 18.26 2.58 14.64
CA HIS A 39 17.63 1.60 13.73
C HIS A 39 16.12 1.77 13.65
N LYS A 40 15.47 2.14 14.76
CA LYS A 40 14.02 2.46 14.78
C LYS A 40 13.71 3.71 13.97
N LEU A 41 14.53 4.75 14.09
CA LEU A 41 14.39 5.98 13.30
C LEU A 41 14.64 5.74 11.81
N ALA A 42 15.63 4.92 11.46
CA ALA A 42 15.87 4.51 10.08
C ALA A 42 14.66 3.75 9.49
N GLY A 43 14.11 2.77 10.22
CA GLY A 43 12.92 2.04 9.78
C GLY A 43 11.68 2.92 9.63
N LEU A 44 11.52 3.95 10.49
CA LEU A 44 10.45 4.94 10.34
C LEU A 44 10.62 5.79 9.08
N LYS A 45 11.85 6.17 8.74
CA LYS A 45 12.14 6.91 7.51
C LYS A 45 11.81 6.08 6.27
N GLU A 46 12.22 4.82 6.23
CA GLU A 46 11.87 3.89 5.13
C GLU A 46 10.35 3.72 4.99
N LEU A 47 9.64 3.55 6.11
CA LEU A 47 8.18 3.46 6.12
C LEU A 47 7.52 4.73 5.55
N TYR A 48 8.03 5.91 5.95
CA TYR A 48 7.52 7.19 5.49
C TYR A 48 7.69 7.37 3.98
N GLU A 49 8.87 7.03 3.44
CA GLU A 49 9.13 7.07 1.99
C GLU A 49 8.18 6.14 1.23
N CYS A 50 8.01 4.91 1.73
CA CYS A 50 7.10 3.92 1.13
C CYS A 50 5.63 4.40 1.13
N PHE A 51 5.21 5.10 2.20
CA PHE A 51 3.88 5.69 2.30
C PHE A 51 3.71 6.89 1.36
N ASN A 52 4.75 7.71 1.20
CA ASN A 52 4.75 8.82 0.26
C ASN A 52 4.60 8.33 -1.19
N ASP A 53 5.32 7.27 -1.57
CA ASP A 53 5.20 6.65 -2.89
C ASP A 53 3.81 6.06 -3.12
N PHE A 54 3.21 5.46 -2.08
CA PHE A 54 1.83 4.97 -2.12
C PHE A 54 0.82 6.11 -2.34
N LEU A 55 0.98 7.22 -1.64
CA LEU A 55 0.13 8.41 -1.79
C LEU A 55 0.28 9.03 -3.18
N GLN A 56 1.50 9.14 -3.71
CA GLN A 56 1.72 9.62 -5.08
C GLN A 56 1.06 8.72 -6.12
N LEU A 57 1.19 7.39 -6.00
CA LEU A 57 0.52 6.46 -6.91
C LEU A 57 -1.00 6.54 -6.85
N SER A 58 -1.55 6.69 -5.64
CA SER A 58 -2.99 6.88 -5.43
C SER A 58 -3.50 8.18 -6.05
N LEU A 59 -2.76 9.28 -5.87
CA LEU A 59 -3.08 10.58 -6.45
C LEU A 59 -3.01 10.52 -7.99
N THR A 60 -1.99 9.85 -8.53
CA THR A 60 -1.81 9.69 -9.99
C THR A 60 -2.97 8.90 -10.60
N GLN A 61 -3.46 7.85 -9.92
CA GLN A 61 -4.65 7.12 -10.35
C GLN A 61 -5.92 7.99 -10.35
N GLN A 62 -6.08 8.87 -9.35
CA GLN A 62 -7.22 9.79 -9.31
C GLN A 62 -7.18 10.81 -10.46
N THR A 63 -5.99 11.29 -10.84
CA THR A 63 -5.85 12.21 -12.00
C THR A 63 -6.14 11.51 -13.34
N LEU A 64 -5.74 10.25 -13.52
CA LEU A 64 -6.05 9.47 -14.73
C LEU A 64 -7.52 9.07 -14.88
N SER A 65 -8.32 9.25 -13.81
CA SER A 65 -9.74 8.94 -13.78
C SER A 65 -10.63 10.14 -14.16
N GLN A 66 -10.04 11.27 -14.58
CA GLN A 66 -10.74 12.45 -15.11
C GLN A 66 -10.65 12.51 -16.64
#